data_AF-A0A967SU10-F1
#
_entry.id   AF-A0A967SU10-F1
#
_cell.length_a   1.000
_cell.length_b   1.000
_cell.length_c   1.000
_cell.angle_alpha   90.00
_cell.angle_beta   90.00
_cell.angle_gamma   90.00
#
_symmetry.space_group_name_H-M   'P 1'
#
loop_
_entity.id
_entity.type
_entity.pdbx_description
1 polymer ?
#
loop_
_entity_poly.entity_id
_entity_poly.type
_entity_poly.pdbx_seq_one_letter_code
_entity_poly.pdbx_strand_id
1 'polypeptide(L)'
;LEAEVEQGVEGALTVLRPNPDAGGEPFIERPVNAEYTTLRLDARRYLRLGPRTRLVLRAAAAGSPDNGALPPQRQHVLGGEGSLPGYSQFAFDCGARSAPQIQERTPYYGCDRVVLFQAEYRFAFLGSGGIGLGRSLGLDFDLATTPELVLFADAGRAWIESESLGD
;
A
#
# COMPACT_ATOMS: atom_id res chain seq x y z
N LEU A 1 0.15 -8.61 14.87
CA LEU A 1 1.21 -7.65 14.55
C LEU A 1 2.11 -8.36 13.56
N GLU A 2 2.36 -7.72 12.43
CA GLU A 2 3.26 -8.16 11.38
C GLU A 2 4.34 -7.09 11.26
N ALA A 3 5.59 -7.52 11.18
CA ALA A 3 6.75 -6.66 11.01
C ALA A 3 7.65 -7.30 9.96
N GLU A 4 8.13 -6.49 9.03
CA GLU A 4 8.99 -6.91 7.93
C GLU A 4 10.09 -5.88 7.75
N VAL A 5 11.31 -6.36 7.58
CA VAL A 5 12.47 -5.56 7.23
C VAL A 5 13.01 -6.10 5.93
N GLU A 6 13.20 -5.22 4.96
CA GLU A 6 13.84 -5.56 3.69
C GLU A 6 15.05 -4.64 3.50
N GLN A 7 16.16 -5.24 3.07
CA GLN A 7 17.40 -4.53 2.78
C GLN A 7 17.81 -4.79 1.33
N GLY A 8 18.02 -3.71 0.59
CA GLY A 8 18.76 -3.73 -0.66
C GLY A 8 20.25 -3.70 -0.37
N VAL A 9 21.01 -4.52 -1.07
CA VAL A 9 22.48 -4.51 -1.04
C VAL A 9 23.00 -3.96 -2.36
N GLU A 10 24.15 -3.29 -2.29
CA GLU A 10 24.81 -2.80 -3.50
C GLU A 10 25.17 -3.93 -4.47
N GLY A 11 25.20 -3.60 -5.76
CA GLY A 11 25.60 -4.53 -6.80
C GLY A 11 25.81 -3.86 -8.14
N ALA A 12 26.30 -4.65 -9.10
CA ALA A 12 26.38 -4.25 -10.49
C ALA A 12 25.15 -4.77 -11.24
N LEU A 13 24.45 -3.89 -11.95
CA LEU A 13 23.45 -4.31 -12.95
C LEU A 13 24.12 -4.40 -14.31
N THR A 14 23.97 -5.55 -14.96
CA THR A 14 24.30 -5.72 -16.38
C THR A 14 23.14 -5.17 -17.20
N VAL A 15 23.34 -4.00 -17.82
CA VAL A 15 22.30 -3.36 -18.66
C VAL A 15 22.72 -3.35 -20.12
N LEU A 16 21.73 -3.41 -21.02
CA LEU A 16 21.96 -3.25 -22.45
C LEU A 16 22.50 -1.85 -22.74
N ARG A 17 23.56 -1.77 -23.54
CA ARG A 17 24.11 -0.50 -24.01
C ARG A 17 23.05 0.18 -24.91
N PRO A 18 22.69 1.45 -24.69
CA PRO A 18 21.67 2.16 -25.50
C PRO A 18 22.02 2.27 -26.99
N ASN A 19 23.30 2.11 -27.35
CA ASN A 19 23.78 2.08 -28.72
C ASN A 19 25.00 1.14 -28.80
N PRO A 20 24.80 -0.17 -29.01
CA PRO A 20 25.91 -1.13 -29.05
C PRO A 20 26.71 -0.99 -30.34
N ASP A 21 28.04 -0.92 -30.21
CA ASP A 21 28.94 -0.95 -31.37
C ASP A 21 28.85 -2.30 -32.08
N ALA A 22 28.88 -2.31 -33.41
CA ALA A 22 28.90 -3.57 -34.18
C ALA A 22 30.17 -4.37 -33.84
N GLY A 23 30.00 -5.49 -33.11
CA GLY A 23 31.09 -6.35 -32.65
C GLY A 23 31.65 -6.02 -31.25
N GLY A 24 31.07 -5.05 -30.53
CA GLY A 24 31.41 -4.74 -29.14
C GLY A 24 30.55 -5.51 -28.12
N GLU A 25 30.95 -5.47 -26.84
CA GLU A 25 30.14 -6.04 -25.75
C GLU A 25 28.78 -5.30 -25.65
N PRO A 26 27.65 -6.02 -25.82
CA PRO A 26 26.33 -5.40 -25.86
C PRO A 26 25.85 -4.97 -24.46
N PHE A 27 26.55 -5.39 -23.42
CA PHE A 27 26.24 -5.10 -22.03
C PHE A 27 27.28 -4.17 -21.40
N ILE A 28 26.81 -3.31 -20.49
CA ILE A 28 27.67 -2.54 -19.59
C ILE A 28 27.30 -2.89 -18.16
N GLU A 29 28.30 -3.11 -17.31
CA GLU A 29 28.07 -3.12 -15.87
C GLU A 29 27.89 -1.68 -15.40
N ARG A 30 26.73 -1.41 -14.82
CA ARG A 30 26.46 -0.14 -14.17
C ARG A 30 26.44 -0.38 -12.66
N PRO A 31 27.31 0.28 -11.88
CA PRO A 31 27.18 0.25 -10.43
C PRO A 31 25.81 0.84 -10.09
N VAL A 32 25.06 0.12 -9.26
CA VAL A 32 23.79 0.62 -8.74
C VAL A 32 23.97 0.74 -7.24
N ASN A 33 23.89 1.98 -6.76
CA ASN A 33 23.63 2.21 -5.36
C ASN A 33 22.19 1.80 -5.09
N ALA A 34 22.03 0.53 -4.69
CA ALA A 34 20.77 -0.11 -4.35
C ALA A 34 20.71 -0.38 -2.84
N GLU A 35 21.58 0.26 -2.05
CA GLU A 35 21.50 0.16 -0.61
C GLU A 35 20.26 0.93 -0.14
N TYR A 36 19.33 0.19 0.46
CA TYR A 36 18.20 0.78 1.14
C TYR A 36 17.80 -0.14 2.28
N THR A 37 17.24 0.44 3.33
CA THR A 37 16.50 -0.32 4.32
C THR A 37 15.05 0.15 4.27
N THR A 38 14.10 -0.78 4.23
CA THR A 38 12.68 -0.46 4.44
C THR A 38 12.11 -1.31 5.56
N LEU A 39 11.28 -0.68 6.38
CA LEU A 39 10.58 -1.30 7.48
C LEU A 39 9.08 -1.20 7.21
N ARG A 40 8.36 -2.31 7.35
CA ARG A 40 6.90 -2.35 7.31
C ARG A 40 6.35 -2.92 8.62
N LEU A 41 5.37 -2.23 9.18
CA LEU A 41 4.64 -2.61 10.38
C LEU A 41 3.14 -2.61 10.07
N ASP A 42 2.44 -3.70 10.36
CA ASP A 42 0.97 -3.79 10.26
C ASP A 42 0.40 -4.45 11.52
N ALA A 43 -0.34 -3.68 12.31
CA ALA A 43 -1.00 -4.11 13.52
C ALA A 43 -2.50 -4.12 13.30
N ARG A 44 -3.12 -5.30 13.46
CA ARG A 44 -4.58 -5.46 13.37
C ARG A 44 -5.15 -6.01 14.66
N ARG A 45 -6.26 -5.45 15.12
CA ARG A 45 -7.01 -5.92 16.27
C ARG A 45 -8.46 -6.10 15.91
N TYR A 46 -8.99 -7.28 16.21
CA TYR A 46 -10.39 -7.64 16.01
C TYR A 46 -11.04 -7.78 17.38
N LEU A 47 -12.03 -6.93 17.66
CA LEU A 47 -12.75 -6.88 18.92
C LEU A 47 -14.21 -7.27 18.67
N ARG A 48 -14.68 -8.31 19.34
CA ARG A 48 -16.10 -8.63 19.38
C ARG A 48 -16.72 -7.85 20.53
N LEU A 49 -17.51 -6.82 20.21
CA LEU A 49 -18.18 -5.98 21.22
C LEU A 49 -19.52 -6.57 21.67
N GLY A 50 -20.03 -7.55 20.93
CA GLY A 50 -21.28 -8.23 21.24
C GLY A 50 -21.59 -9.35 20.23
N PRO A 51 -22.77 -9.98 20.33
CA PRO A 51 -23.14 -11.10 19.45
C PRO A 51 -23.22 -10.72 17.97
N ARG A 52 -23.55 -9.46 17.68
CA ARG A 52 -23.79 -8.91 16.33
C ARG A 52 -22.84 -7.78 15.93
N THR A 53 -21.89 -7.44 16.79
CA THR A 53 -21.02 -6.27 16.62
C THR A 53 -19.56 -6.66 16.63
N ARG A 54 -18.81 -6.09 15.69
CA ARG A 54 -17.36 -6.23 15.59
C ARG A 54 -16.74 -4.87 15.36
N LEU A 55 -15.61 -4.63 16.01
CA LEU A 55 -14.75 -3.50 15.77
C LEU A 55 -13.40 -4.03 15.27
N VAL A 56 -12.97 -3.53 14.12
CA VAL A 56 -11.66 -3.82 13.53
C VAL A 56 -10.83 -2.55 13.61
N LEU A 57 -9.65 -2.65 14.17
CA LEU A 57 -8.67 -1.57 14.21
C LEU A 57 -7.43 -2.03 13.44
N ARG A 58 -6.90 -1.18 12.57
CA ARG A 58 -5.64 -1.41 11.86
C ARG A 58 -4.77 -0.17 11.96
N ALA A 59 -3.51 -0.37 12.32
CA ALA A 59 -2.48 0.64 12.22
C ALA A 59 -1.37 0.07 11.34
N ALA A 60 -0.97 0.79 10.31
CA ALA A 60 0.11 0.39 9.42
C ALA A 60 1.11 1.54 9.24
N ALA A 61 2.39 1.22 9.16
CA ALA A 61 3.46 2.15 8.83
C ALA A 61 4.44 1.45 7.90
N ALA A 62 4.95 2.15 6.90
CA ALA A 62 5.98 1.62 6.01
C ALA A 62 6.92 2.73 5.55
N GLY A 63 8.20 2.43 5.40
CA GLY A 63 9.16 3.35 4.80
C GLY A 63 10.61 3.11 5.21
N SER A 64 11.50 4.00 4.77
CA SER A 64 12.90 3.99 5.23
C SER A 64 12.97 4.30 6.75
N PRO A 65 13.82 3.60 7.52
CA PRO A 65 14.11 3.97 8.91
C PRO A 65 15.27 4.98 9.05
N ASP A 66 16.07 5.19 8.01
CA ASP A 66 17.41 5.80 8.04
C ASP A 66 17.53 7.10 7.23
N ASN A 67 16.43 7.84 7.04
CA ASN A 67 16.30 9.05 6.20
C ASN A 67 16.68 8.89 4.71
N GLY A 68 17.19 7.72 4.31
CA GLY A 68 17.51 7.40 2.93
C GLY A 68 16.27 7.35 2.03
N ALA A 69 16.49 7.71 0.77
CA ALA A 69 15.49 7.61 -0.29
C ALA A 69 15.18 6.15 -0.59
N LEU A 70 13.90 5.78 -0.68
CA LEU A 70 13.54 4.45 -1.16
C LEU A 70 13.66 4.39 -2.68
N PRO A 71 14.11 3.24 -3.23
CA PRO A 71 14.08 3.07 -4.68
C PRO A 71 12.63 3.15 -5.17
N PRO A 72 12.41 3.61 -6.42
CA PRO A 72 11.06 3.92 -6.89
C PRO A 72 10.07 2.74 -6.81
N GLN A 73 10.55 1.49 -6.89
CA GLN A 73 9.75 0.27 -6.77
C GLN A 73 9.30 -0.05 -5.33
N ARG A 74 9.94 0.56 -4.33
CA ARG A 74 9.66 0.37 -2.90
C ARG A 74 8.96 1.58 -2.27
N GLN A 75 8.77 2.65 -3.01
CA GLN A 75 8.00 3.81 -2.57
C GLN A 75 6.51 3.47 -2.36
N HIS A 76 5.85 4.28 -1.55
CA HIS A 76 4.51 4.03 -1.04
C HIS A 76 3.53 5.12 -1.46
N VAL A 77 2.24 4.77 -1.52
CA VAL A 77 1.16 5.68 -1.90
C VAL A 77 -0.06 5.40 -1.04
N LEU A 78 -0.86 6.43 -0.76
CA LEU A 78 -2.17 6.27 -0.12
C LEU A 78 -3.28 6.80 -1.03
N GLY A 79 -4.45 6.16 -0.96
CA GLY A 79 -5.66 6.53 -1.69
C GLY A 79 -6.48 5.31 -2.11
N GLY A 80 -7.76 5.52 -2.41
CA GLY A 80 -8.67 4.45 -2.81
C GLY A 80 -9.12 3.55 -1.66
N GLU A 81 -9.95 2.58 -1.99
CA GLU A 81 -10.67 1.69 -1.06
C GLU A 81 -9.75 0.83 -0.17
N GLY A 82 -8.52 0.57 -0.61
CA GLY A 82 -7.56 -0.25 0.14
C GLY A 82 -6.87 0.47 1.29
N SER A 83 -6.89 1.80 1.32
CA SER A 83 -6.24 2.59 2.38
C SER A 83 -7.08 3.76 2.88
N LEU A 84 -7.64 4.58 1.99
CA LEU A 84 -8.39 5.78 2.33
C LEU A 84 -9.65 5.86 1.46
N PRO A 85 -10.71 5.11 1.80
CA PRO A 85 -11.98 5.16 1.09
C PRO A 85 -12.51 6.60 1.00
N GLY A 86 -13.05 6.97 -0.16
CA GLY A 86 -13.51 8.33 -0.46
C GLY A 86 -12.44 9.24 -1.09
N TYR A 87 -11.16 8.86 -1.03
CA TYR A 87 -10.11 9.51 -1.81
C TYR A 87 -9.90 8.79 -3.16
N SER A 88 -9.47 9.53 -4.18
CA SER A 88 -9.06 8.91 -5.45
C SER A 88 -7.89 7.95 -5.21
N GLN A 89 -7.71 6.98 -6.12
CA GLN A 89 -6.52 6.16 -6.12
C GLN A 89 -5.28 7.06 -6.25
N PHE A 90 -4.23 6.76 -5.48
CA PHE A 90 -2.98 7.54 -5.47
C PHE A 90 -3.17 9.03 -5.12
N ALA A 91 -4.17 9.37 -4.29
CA ALA A 91 -4.40 10.75 -3.86
C ALA A 91 -3.22 11.35 -3.08
N PHE A 92 -2.41 10.51 -2.43
CA PHE A 92 -1.21 10.91 -1.70
C PHE A 92 -0.01 10.11 -2.24
N ASP A 93 0.57 10.63 -3.32
CA ASP A 93 1.70 10.05 -4.06
C ASP A 93 2.95 10.93 -4.04
N CYS A 94 2.99 11.93 -3.16
CA CYS A 94 4.07 12.92 -3.06
C CYS A 94 4.36 13.68 -4.37
N GLY A 95 3.38 13.78 -5.27
CA GLY A 95 3.51 14.52 -6.53
C GLY A 95 4.04 13.68 -7.70
N ALA A 96 4.23 12.37 -7.52
CA ALA A 96 4.78 11.48 -8.53
C ALA A 96 4.03 11.54 -9.87
N ARG A 97 2.71 11.70 -9.83
CA ARG A 97 1.86 11.76 -11.03
C ARG A 97 1.68 13.17 -11.60
N SER A 98 1.89 14.21 -10.81
CA SER A 98 1.70 15.60 -11.24
C SER A 98 2.97 16.23 -11.82
N ALA A 99 4.15 15.70 -11.48
CA ALA A 99 5.43 16.14 -12.01
C ALA A 99 6.29 14.94 -12.46
N PRO A 100 5.94 14.26 -13.57
CA PRO A 100 6.76 13.21 -14.13
C PRO A 100 8.06 13.84 -14.65
N GLN A 101 9.12 13.84 -13.84
CA GLN A 101 10.41 14.33 -14.28
C GLN A 101 10.97 13.37 -15.32
N ILE A 102 10.97 13.80 -16.58
CA ILE A 102 11.57 13.11 -17.73
C ILE A 102 12.59 14.07 -18.33
N GLN A 103 13.67 14.33 -17.59
CA GLN A 103 14.93 14.94 -18.04
C GLN A 103 15.85 15.10 -16.82
N GLU A 104 16.79 14.15 -16.66
CA GLU A 104 17.94 14.21 -15.72
C GLU A 104 17.71 13.88 -14.23
N ARG A 105 16.49 13.54 -13.77
CA ARG A 105 16.25 13.04 -12.40
C ARG A 105 15.59 11.66 -12.37
N THR A 106 15.91 10.87 -11.34
CA THR A 106 15.33 9.53 -11.11
C THR A 106 13.82 9.65 -10.92
N PRO A 107 12.98 8.92 -11.70
CA PRO A 107 11.54 8.98 -11.53
C PRO A 107 11.14 8.43 -10.16
N TYR A 108 10.38 9.20 -9.39
CA TYR A 108 9.74 8.73 -8.15
C TYR A 108 8.31 8.29 -8.48
N TYR A 109 7.84 7.20 -7.86
CA TYR A 109 6.50 6.62 -8.04
C TYR A 109 5.59 6.86 -6.82
N GLY A 110 6.13 7.40 -5.72
CA GLY A 110 5.39 7.68 -4.50
C GLY A 110 6.24 8.38 -3.44
N CYS A 111 5.92 8.07 -2.19
CA CYS A 111 6.50 8.62 -0.97
C CYS A 111 7.47 7.62 -0.30
N ASP A 112 8.47 8.11 0.43
CA ASP A 112 9.40 7.24 1.18
C ASP A 112 8.80 6.68 2.47
N ARG A 113 7.84 7.39 3.06
CA ARG A 113 7.18 6.99 4.31
C ARG A 113 5.68 7.18 4.26
N VAL A 114 4.98 6.23 4.88
CA VAL A 114 3.53 6.28 5.08
C VAL A 114 3.16 5.81 6.48
N VAL A 115 2.12 6.42 7.03
CA VAL A 115 1.40 5.95 8.22
C VAL A 115 -0.09 5.96 7.93
N LEU A 116 -0.78 4.90 8.36
CA LEU A 116 -2.20 4.68 8.14
C LEU A 116 -2.85 4.14 9.42
N PHE A 117 -4.00 4.69 9.76
CA PHE A 117 -4.89 4.18 10.80
C PHE A 117 -6.29 3.99 10.20
N GLN A 118 -6.90 2.84 10.51
CA GLN A 118 -8.22 2.46 10.04
C GLN A 118 -9.02 1.89 11.19
N ALA A 119 -10.27 2.33 11.33
CA ALA A 119 -11.23 1.80 12.27
C ALA A 119 -12.51 1.43 11.54
N GLU A 120 -12.98 0.20 11.74
CA GLU A 120 -14.16 -0.33 11.07
C GLU A 120 -15.12 -0.96 12.09
N TYR A 121 -16.33 -0.43 12.16
CA TYR A 121 -17.40 -0.94 13.00
C TYR A 121 -18.43 -1.67 12.12
N ARG A 122 -18.62 -2.96 12.38
CA ARG A 122 -19.59 -3.80 11.70
C ARG A 122 -20.74 -4.15 12.63
N PHE A 123 -21.97 -3.95 12.16
CA PHE A 123 -23.19 -4.36 12.84
C PHE A 123 -24.03 -5.26 11.93
N ALA A 124 -24.23 -6.50 12.35
CA ALA A 124 -25.14 -7.43 11.68
C ALA A 124 -26.59 -7.18 12.12
N PHE A 125 -27.47 -6.81 11.19
CA PHE A 125 -28.87 -6.49 11.51
C PHE A 125 -29.66 -7.70 12.00
N LEU A 126 -29.35 -8.87 11.45
CA LEU A 126 -29.96 -10.15 11.80
C LEU A 126 -28.87 -11.03 12.42
N GLY A 127 -29.21 -11.83 13.43
CA GLY A 127 -28.25 -12.78 14.00
C GLY A 127 -27.81 -13.84 12.99
N SER A 128 -27.13 -14.89 13.44
CA SER A 128 -26.68 -16.01 12.60
C SER A 128 -27.79 -16.79 11.87
N GLY A 129 -29.06 -16.39 12.00
CA GLY A 129 -30.22 -17.03 11.37
C GLY A 129 -30.50 -16.61 9.92
N GLY A 130 -29.86 -15.53 9.43
CA GLY A 130 -30.03 -15.03 8.05
C GLY A 130 -31.46 -14.61 7.69
N ILE A 131 -31.66 -14.10 6.46
CA ILE A 131 -32.99 -14.01 5.85
C ILE A 131 -33.16 -15.23 4.94
N GLY A 132 -34.14 -16.09 5.21
CA GLY A 132 -34.53 -17.16 4.30
C GLY A 132 -35.29 -16.62 3.07
N LEU A 133 -34.64 -15.79 2.27
CA LEU A 133 -35.24 -15.20 1.05
C LEU A 133 -35.58 -16.29 0.02
N GLY A 134 -34.84 -17.39 -0.01
CA GLY A 134 -35.09 -18.52 -0.91
C GLY A 134 -36.47 -19.11 -0.69
N ARG A 135 -36.77 -19.51 0.55
CA ARG A 135 -38.06 -20.08 0.92
C ARG A 135 -39.22 -19.09 0.81
N SER A 136 -38.98 -17.80 1.06
CA SER A 136 -39.98 -16.74 0.89
C SER A 136 -40.28 -16.42 -0.59
N LEU A 137 -39.35 -16.68 -1.51
CA LEU A 137 -39.49 -16.38 -2.95
C LEU A 137 -39.76 -17.62 -3.80
N GLY A 138 -39.95 -18.80 -3.17
CA GLY A 138 -40.20 -20.06 -3.86
C GLY A 138 -38.98 -20.63 -4.60
N LEU A 139 -37.77 -20.23 -4.21
CA LEU A 139 -36.51 -20.71 -4.78
C LEU A 139 -35.95 -21.85 -3.92
N ASP A 140 -35.40 -22.87 -4.57
CA ASP A 140 -34.90 -24.11 -3.94
C ASP A 140 -33.50 -23.95 -3.30
N PHE A 141 -33.02 -22.71 -3.15
CA PHE A 141 -31.75 -22.38 -2.50
C PHE A 141 -31.97 -21.25 -1.48
N ASP A 142 -31.48 -21.42 -0.25
CA ASP A 142 -31.52 -20.38 0.76
C ASP A 142 -30.33 -19.43 0.60
N LEU A 143 -30.61 -18.18 0.23
CA LEU A 143 -29.64 -17.11 0.27
C LEU A 143 -29.58 -16.55 1.70
N ALA A 144 -28.86 -17.21 2.59
CA ALA A 144 -28.65 -16.75 3.96
C ALA A 144 -27.74 -15.52 3.99
N THR A 145 -28.25 -14.36 3.57
CA THR A 145 -27.54 -13.10 3.67
C THR A 145 -27.81 -12.51 5.05
N THR A 146 -26.74 -12.21 5.77
CA THR A 146 -26.82 -11.41 6.99
C THR A 146 -26.44 -9.99 6.57
N PRO A 147 -27.39 -9.06 6.35
CA PRO A 147 -27.03 -7.70 6.03
C PRO A 147 -26.21 -7.11 7.17
N GLU A 148 -25.09 -6.48 6.83
CA GLU A 148 -24.21 -5.80 7.77
C GLU A 148 -24.14 -4.31 7.41
N LEU A 149 -24.30 -3.45 8.42
CA LEU A 149 -23.90 -2.05 8.34
C LEU A 149 -22.41 -1.96 8.67
N VAL A 150 -21.67 -1.28 7.82
CA VAL A 150 -20.24 -0.99 8.03
C VAL A 150 -20.06 0.51 8.13
N LEU A 151 -19.52 0.97 9.27
CA LEU A 151 -19.06 2.33 9.47
C LEU A 151 -17.55 2.31 9.56
N PHE A 152 -16.87 3.19 8.83
CA PHE A 152 -15.41 3.26 8.82
C PHE A 152 -14.93 4.69 9.07
N ALA A 153 -13.74 4.78 9.67
CA ALA A 153 -13.01 6.02 9.87
C ALA A 153 -11.53 5.75 9.61
N ASP A 154 -10.98 6.41 8.59
CA ASP A 154 -9.62 6.20 8.13
C ASP A 154 -8.85 7.52 8.15
N ALA A 155 -7.58 7.45 8.53
CA ALA A 155 -6.66 8.58 8.53
C ALA A 155 -5.27 8.10 8.12
N GLY A 156 -4.60 8.86 7.26
CA GLY A 156 -3.26 8.50 6.81
C GLY A 156 -2.47 9.71 6.35
N ARG A 157 -1.15 9.53 6.31
CA ARG A 157 -0.20 10.52 5.81
C ARG A 157 0.90 9.81 5.04
N ALA A 158 1.33 10.43 3.95
CA ALA A 158 2.46 10.02 3.15
C ALA A 158 3.40 11.21 2.96
N TRP A 159 4.70 10.99 2.99
CA TRP A 159 5.69 12.06 2.76
C TRP A 159 7.00 11.50 2.21
N ILE A 160 7.76 12.41 1.61
CA ILE A 160 9.07 12.16 1.03
C ILE A 160 10.13 12.81 1.93
N GLU A 161 11.34 12.25 2.01
CA GLU A 161 12.44 12.94 2.71
C GLU A 161 13.14 13.93 1.79
N SER A 162 13.75 14.95 2.41
CA SER A 162 14.56 15.94 1.71
C SER A 162 15.75 15.31 0.99
N GLU A 163 16.39 14.29 1.58
CA GLU A 163 17.53 13.60 0.96
C GLU A 163 17.15 12.83 -0.32
N SER A 164 15.87 12.47 -0.49
CA SER A 164 15.38 11.83 -1.72
C SER A 164 15.22 12.79 -2.89
N LEU A 165 15.08 14.09 -2.62
CA LEU A 165 14.80 15.11 -3.63
C LEU A 165 16.08 15.56 -4.35
N GLY A 166 17.25 15.16 -3.85
CA GLY A 166 18.57 15.58 -4.31
C GLY A 166 18.80 17.07 -4.05
N ASP A 167 19.83 17.41 -3.26
CA ASP A 167 20.36 18.77 -3.24
C ASP A 167 20.80 19.22 -4.65
#